data_AF-A0A9P0TBL2-F1
#
_entry.id   AF-A0A9P0TBL2-F1
#
_cell.length_a   1.000
_cell.length_b   1.000
_cell.length_c   1.000
_cell.angle_alpha   90.00
_cell.angle_beta   90.00
_cell.angle_gamma   90.00
#
_symmetry.space_group_name_H-M   'P 1'
#
loop_
_entity.id
_entity.type
_entity.pdbx_description
1 polymer ?
#
loop_
_entity_poly.entity_id
_entity_poly.type
_entity_poly.pdbx_seq_one_letter_code
_entity_poly.pdbx_strand_id
1 'polypeptide(L)'
;MKVQKNQNLPQGGTTRACGGEYPSGCPPPGHSAPGETAKPALLFLTETQISSPADTSYLSYPGYKLEHSFVPRAGVCVYVREDICSRRLGMLEGRDLSNLWLRVDCDDHPRFYACLYRSHSGNTETDRLIEHIQMATDSLLERIPTAEIVILGDFNAHHADWLGSETTDHAGRSFHDFALAYDLTQMVPAITRIPDVDGHKPSLLELLLTSHPETYQVSVDPPLGSSDHCVVRSIVPLTRPLRPSFAGCRRVWHYKSADWDGMRSFFASYPWGPICVSYSGCRR
;
A
#
# COMPACT_ATOMS: atom_id res chain seq x y z
N MET A 1 15.82 -1.58 -7.26
CA MET A 1 17.21 -1.31 -7.70
C MET A 1 17.15 -0.34 -8.88
N LYS A 2 17.41 0.96 -8.68
CA LYS A 2 17.55 1.92 -9.81
C LYS A 2 18.95 1.68 -10.41
N VAL A 3 19.00 1.20 -11.65
CA VAL A 3 20.26 1.05 -12.42
C VAL A 3 20.62 2.43 -12.99
N GLN A 4 21.71 3.00 -12.51
CA GLN A 4 22.25 4.26 -13.00
C GLN A 4 22.84 4.05 -14.41
N LYS A 5 22.33 4.78 -15.41
CA LYS A 5 22.98 4.88 -16.72
C LYS A 5 24.22 5.76 -16.58
N ASN A 6 25.37 5.20 -16.92
CA ASN A 6 26.63 5.92 -17.13
C ASN A 6 26.43 7.16 -18.00
N GLN A 7 26.73 8.33 -17.44
CA GLN A 7 27.19 9.49 -18.21
C GLN A 7 28.38 10.11 -17.48
N ASN A 8 29.56 9.93 -18.10
CA ASN A 8 30.78 10.73 -18.00
C ASN A 8 31.18 11.33 -16.64
N LEU A 9 32.14 10.66 -15.98
CA LEU A 9 33.01 11.25 -14.97
C LEU A 9 33.83 12.43 -15.55
N PRO A 10 33.92 13.56 -14.82
CA PRO A 10 35.17 14.27 -14.66
C PRO A 10 35.76 13.99 -13.27
N GLN A 11 37.08 13.91 -13.26
CA GLN A 11 37.92 13.53 -12.13
C GLN A 11 37.89 14.56 -10.99
N GLY A 12 38.00 14.05 -9.75
CA GLY A 12 38.74 14.69 -8.66
C GLY A 12 38.05 15.84 -7.92
N GLY A 13 37.43 15.54 -6.78
CA GLY A 13 36.99 16.54 -5.81
C GLY A 13 36.56 15.91 -4.49
N THR A 14 37.39 16.06 -3.46
CA THR A 14 37.18 15.69 -2.05
C THR A 14 35.78 16.06 -1.53
N THR A 15 35.04 15.08 -1.00
CA THR A 15 33.78 15.30 -0.28
C THR A 15 34.05 15.83 1.13
N ARG A 16 33.60 17.05 1.40
CA ARG A 16 33.39 17.58 2.75
C ARG A 16 32.17 16.89 3.34
N ALA A 17 32.32 16.31 4.53
CA ALA A 17 31.20 15.91 5.36
C ALA A 17 30.46 17.16 5.86
N CYS A 18 29.21 17.34 5.44
CA CYS A 18 28.28 18.28 6.07
C CYS A 18 27.47 17.50 7.10
N GLY A 19 27.75 17.75 8.38
CA GLY A 19 26.91 17.32 9.47
C GLY A 19 25.64 18.16 9.50
N GLY A 20 24.49 17.51 9.34
CA GLY A 20 23.17 18.06 9.65
C GLY A 20 22.46 17.08 10.57
N GLU A 21 21.83 17.59 11.62
CA GLU A 21 21.10 16.80 12.61
C GLU A 21 19.91 16.05 11.96
N TYR A 22 19.79 14.76 12.28
CA TYR A 22 18.69 13.91 11.80
C TYR A 22 17.38 14.32 12.49
N PRO A 23 16.26 14.47 11.75
CA PRO A 23 14.96 14.72 12.36
C PRO A 23 14.52 13.54 13.23
N SER A 24 13.97 13.86 14.40
CA SER A 24 13.45 12.91 15.39
C SER A 24 12.35 12.03 14.78
N GLY A 25 12.62 10.73 14.63
CA GLY A 25 11.67 9.74 14.09
C GLY A 25 12.23 8.88 12.95
N CYS A 26 13.39 9.23 12.38
CA CYS A 26 14.06 8.38 11.39
C CYS A 26 14.91 7.28 12.07
N PRO A 27 14.89 6.03 11.56
CA PRO A 27 15.85 5.03 12.00
C PRO A 27 17.28 5.49 11.64
N PRO A 28 18.28 5.30 12.54
CA PRO A 28 19.65 5.67 12.23
C PRO A 28 20.18 4.86 11.03
N PRO A 29 21.14 5.39 10.26
CA PRO A 29 21.74 4.65 9.15
C PRO A 29 22.38 3.36 9.69
N GLY A 30 21.71 2.23 9.44
CA GLY A 30 22.22 0.91 9.76
C GLY A 30 23.39 0.55 8.84
N HIS A 31 24.50 0.11 9.42
CA HIS A 31 25.62 -0.50 8.69
C HIS A 31 25.24 -1.89 8.17
N SER A 32 24.28 -1.97 7.24
CA SER A 32 24.05 -3.12 6.36
C SER A 32 22.95 -2.77 5.38
N ALA A 33 23.23 -2.80 4.07
CA ALA A 33 22.21 -2.72 3.05
C ALA A 33 21.22 -3.91 3.23
N PRO A 34 19.89 -3.68 3.19
CA PRO A 34 18.89 -4.75 3.40
C PRO A 34 18.88 -5.85 2.32
N GLY A 35 19.68 -5.72 1.26
CA GLY A 35 19.61 -6.57 0.07
C GLY A 35 20.20 -7.97 0.23
N GLU A 36 21.11 -8.21 1.19
CA GLU A 36 21.81 -9.51 1.29
C GLU A 36 21.29 -10.44 2.40
N THR A 37 20.50 -9.95 3.36
CA THR A 37 20.13 -10.74 4.56
C THR A 37 18.67 -11.18 4.64
N ALA A 38 17.75 -10.58 3.87
CA ALA A 38 16.35 -10.99 3.83
C ALA A 38 15.98 -11.59 2.47
N LYS A 39 15.38 -12.79 2.46
CA LYS A 39 14.80 -13.43 1.26
C LYS A 39 13.28 -13.28 1.26
N PRO A 40 12.73 -12.11 0.86
CA PRO A 40 11.30 -11.85 0.91
C PRO A 40 10.52 -12.84 0.03
N ALA A 41 9.30 -13.20 0.42
CA ALA A 41 8.42 -14.01 -0.44
C ALA A 41 7.98 -13.23 -1.69
N LEU A 42 7.68 -11.94 -1.51
CA LEU A 42 7.29 -11.00 -2.55
C LEU A 42 8.10 -9.72 -2.37
N LEU A 43 8.67 -9.20 -3.45
CA LEU A 43 9.31 -7.89 -3.50
C LEU A 43 8.67 -7.06 -4.60
N PHE A 44 7.86 -6.09 -4.20
CA PHE A 44 7.20 -5.15 -5.10
C PHE A 44 8.10 -3.93 -5.32
N LEU A 45 8.22 -3.51 -6.57
CA LEU A 45 8.93 -2.30 -6.97
C LEU A 45 8.02 -1.43 -7.81
N THR A 46 7.95 -0.15 -7.46
CA THR A 46 7.22 0.90 -8.18
C THR A 46 8.21 1.82 -8.89
N GLU A 47 7.69 2.64 -9.79
CA GLU A 47 8.48 3.61 -10.55
C GLU A 47 9.72 2.99 -11.23
N THR A 48 9.55 1.83 -11.86
CA THR A 48 10.67 1.11 -12.48
C THR A 48 11.30 1.92 -13.63
N GLN A 49 10.51 2.76 -14.30
CA GLN A 49 10.85 3.57 -15.48
C GLN A 49 11.42 2.75 -16.66
N ILE A 50 11.23 1.43 -16.63
CA ILE A 50 11.67 0.54 -17.71
C ILE A 50 10.66 0.68 -18.86
N SER A 51 11.17 1.00 -20.03
CA SER A 51 10.38 1.02 -21.27
C SER A 51 10.43 -0.36 -21.91
N SER A 52 9.31 -0.84 -22.48
CA SER A 52 9.11 -2.14 -23.13
C SER A 52 10.43 -2.80 -23.58
N PRO A 53 11.08 -3.56 -22.68
CA PRO A 53 12.44 -4.00 -22.95
C PRO A 53 12.38 -5.17 -23.92
N ALA A 54 13.28 -5.17 -24.92
CA ALA A 54 13.39 -6.29 -25.85
C ALA A 54 13.84 -7.59 -25.14
N ASP A 55 14.52 -7.45 -24.00
CA ASP A 55 15.00 -8.54 -23.16
C ASP A 55 14.92 -8.13 -21.68
N THR A 56 14.45 -9.03 -20.83
CA THR A 56 14.37 -8.85 -19.36
C THR A 56 15.37 -9.72 -18.60
N SER A 57 16.27 -10.44 -19.30
CA SER A 57 17.25 -11.34 -18.69
C SER A 57 18.15 -10.67 -17.65
N TYR A 58 18.51 -9.39 -17.86
CA TYR A 58 19.31 -8.60 -16.93
C TYR A 58 18.59 -8.28 -15.60
N LEU A 59 17.27 -8.49 -15.56
CA LEU A 59 16.46 -8.37 -14.35
C LEU A 59 16.23 -9.73 -13.69
N SER A 60 16.75 -10.83 -14.25
CA SER A 60 16.63 -12.14 -13.63
C SER A 60 17.41 -12.17 -12.32
N TYR A 61 16.78 -12.73 -11.29
CA TYR A 61 17.40 -12.95 -9.99
C TYR A 61 17.17 -14.40 -9.56
N PRO A 62 18.23 -15.18 -9.23
CA PRO A 62 18.09 -16.59 -8.91
C PRO A 62 17.10 -16.88 -7.77
N GLY A 63 16.21 -17.87 -7.98
CA GLY A 63 15.19 -18.26 -7.01
C GLY A 63 13.96 -17.35 -6.97
N TYR A 64 13.83 -16.43 -7.92
CA TYR A 64 12.70 -15.52 -8.05
C TYR A 64 12.17 -15.48 -9.49
N LYS A 65 10.84 -15.54 -9.61
CA LYS A 65 10.10 -15.23 -10.82
C LYS A 65 9.78 -13.74 -10.87
N LEU A 66 10.07 -13.08 -12.00
CA LEU A 66 9.70 -11.69 -12.25
C LEU A 66 8.36 -11.61 -12.98
N GLU A 67 7.42 -10.86 -12.42
CA GLU A 67 6.20 -10.40 -13.09
C GLU A 67 6.23 -8.88 -13.20
N HIS A 68 5.86 -8.31 -14.34
CA HIS A 68 6.04 -6.87 -14.57
C HIS A 68 4.96 -6.22 -15.43
N SER A 69 4.66 -4.97 -15.13
CA SER A 69 3.92 -4.01 -15.96
C SER A 69 4.82 -2.79 -16.19
N PHE A 70 5.68 -2.88 -17.20
CA PHE A 70 6.70 -1.86 -17.48
C PHE A 70 6.12 -0.75 -18.34
N VAL A 71 6.19 0.47 -17.81
CA VAL A 71 5.67 1.68 -18.45
C VAL A 71 6.75 2.76 -18.39
N PRO A 72 7.09 3.44 -19.51
CA PRO A 72 8.05 4.54 -19.49
C PRO A 72 7.66 5.63 -18.49
N ARG A 73 8.62 6.11 -17.69
CA ARG A 73 8.41 7.10 -16.59
C ARG A 73 7.44 6.64 -15.49
N ALA A 74 7.13 5.36 -15.44
CA ALA A 74 6.20 4.77 -14.48
C ALA A 74 6.52 3.27 -14.32
N GLY A 75 5.49 2.44 -14.15
CA GLY A 75 5.60 0.99 -14.20
C GLY A 75 5.94 0.33 -12.87
N VAL A 76 5.49 -0.91 -12.74
CA VAL A 76 5.60 -1.72 -11.53
C VAL A 76 6.13 -3.10 -11.87
N CYS A 77 6.78 -3.76 -10.91
CA CYS A 77 7.06 -5.18 -11.01
C CYS A 77 7.06 -5.84 -9.64
N VAL A 78 6.91 -7.17 -9.63
CA VAL A 78 7.05 -7.99 -8.44
C VAL A 78 8.00 -9.14 -8.72
N TYR A 79 8.96 -9.31 -7.82
CA TYR A 79 9.75 -10.54 -7.72
C TYR A 79 9.05 -11.47 -6.74
N VAL A 80 8.67 -12.65 -7.21
CA VAL A 80 8.03 -13.69 -6.42
C VAL A 80 9.04 -14.81 -6.20
N ARG A 81 9.28 -15.20 -4.96
CA ARG A 81 10.15 -16.34 -4.66
C ARG A 81 9.55 -17.63 -5.24
N GLU A 82 10.37 -18.48 -5.85
CA GLU A 82 9.90 -19.63 -6.66
C GLU A 82 9.10 -20.68 -5.88
N ASP A 83 9.25 -20.74 -4.55
CA ASP A 83 8.51 -21.64 -3.66
C ASP A 83 7.10 -21.12 -3.31
N ILE A 84 6.74 -19.91 -3.73
CA ILE A 84 5.43 -19.30 -3.45
C ILE A 84 4.43 -19.62 -4.57
N CYS A 85 3.33 -20.28 -4.20
CA CYS A 85 2.21 -20.53 -5.11
C CYS A 85 1.49 -19.22 -5.43
N SER A 86 1.72 -18.69 -6.64
CA SER A 86 1.14 -17.43 -7.07
C SER A 86 0.75 -17.43 -8.55
N ARG A 87 -0.14 -16.51 -8.91
CA ARG A 87 -0.60 -16.31 -10.29
C ARG A 87 -0.85 -14.83 -10.55
N ARG A 88 -0.24 -14.29 -11.60
CA ARG A 88 -0.57 -12.95 -12.09
C ARG A 88 -1.95 -12.93 -12.73
N LEU A 89 -2.71 -11.87 -12.46
CA LEU A 89 -4.06 -11.66 -12.95
C LEU A 89 -4.10 -10.50 -13.96
N GLY A 90 -3.43 -10.66 -15.11
CA GLY A 90 -3.33 -9.61 -16.13
C GLY A 90 -4.67 -9.12 -16.69
N MET A 91 -5.75 -9.88 -16.52
CA MET A 91 -7.11 -9.46 -16.90
C MET A 91 -7.69 -8.35 -16.02
N LEU A 92 -7.10 -8.09 -14.84
CA LEU A 92 -7.48 -7.03 -13.91
C LEU A 92 -6.57 -5.80 -14.03
N GLU A 93 -5.62 -5.82 -14.96
CA GLU A 93 -4.64 -4.74 -15.16
C GLU A 93 -5.10 -3.79 -16.27
N GLY A 94 -4.79 -2.50 -16.12
CA GLY A 94 -5.11 -1.47 -17.09
C GLY A 94 -3.94 -1.29 -18.06
N ARG A 95 -4.19 -1.24 -19.37
CA ARG A 95 -3.11 -1.16 -20.39
C ARG A 95 -2.20 0.04 -20.23
N ASP A 96 -2.75 1.18 -19.81
CA ASP A 96 -2.04 2.45 -19.66
C ASP A 96 -1.88 2.86 -18.18
N LEU A 97 -2.14 1.93 -17.26
CA LEU A 97 -2.01 2.14 -15.82
C LEU A 97 -0.79 1.38 -15.30
N SER A 98 -0.09 1.97 -14.34
CA SER A 98 1.01 1.30 -13.66
C SER A 98 0.47 0.46 -12.52
N ASN A 99 -0.26 -0.60 -12.86
CA ASN A 99 -0.74 -1.58 -11.91
C ASN A 99 -0.38 -3.01 -12.29
N LEU A 100 -0.33 -3.88 -11.28
CA LEU A 100 -0.12 -5.31 -11.44
C LEU A 100 -0.92 -6.06 -10.36
N TRP A 101 -1.63 -7.11 -10.75
CA TRP A 101 -2.41 -7.93 -9.83
C TRP A 101 -1.81 -9.32 -9.68
N LEU A 102 -1.64 -9.77 -8.44
CA LEU A 102 -1.08 -11.05 -8.10
C LEU A 102 -1.98 -11.77 -7.09
N ARG A 103 -2.43 -12.97 -7.43
CA ARG A 103 -3.01 -13.90 -6.47
C ARG A 103 -1.91 -14.71 -5.81
N VAL A 104 -1.95 -14.83 -4.49
CA VAL A 104 -1.16 -15.77 -3.70
C VAL A 104 -2.13 -16.71 -3.00
N ASP A 105 -1.92 -18.01 -3.19
CA ASP A 105 -2.73 -19.02 -2.51
C ASP A 105 -2.20 -19.20 -1.08
N CYS A 106 -3.04 -18.86 -0.10
CA CYS A 106 -2.79 -19.12 1.32
C CYS A 106 -3.78 -20.19 1.82
N ASP A 107 -3.43 -20.85 2.93
CA ASP A 107 -4.18 -22.02 3.43
C ASP A 107 -5.59 -21.66 3.95
N ASP A 108 -5.82 -20.42 4.38
CA ASP A 108 -7.08 -19.97 4.96
C ASP A 108 -7.97 -19.24 3.95
N HIS A 109 -7.41 -18.31 3.20
CA HIS A 109 -8.12 -17.58 2.14
C HIS A 109 -7.15 -17.16 1.03
N PRO A 110 -7.62 -17.04 -0.22
CA PRO A 110 -6.78 -16.48 -1.27
C PRO A 110 -6.52 -15.01 -0.99
N ARG A 111 -5.26 -14.61 -1.11
CA ARG A 111 -4.81 -13.22 -0.94
C ARG A 111 -4.50 -12.60 -2.29
N PHE A 112 -5.03 -11.42 -2.54
CA PHE A 112 -4.86 -10.69 -3.79
C PHE A 112 -4.10 -9.41 -3.52
N TYR A 113 -2.94 -9.30 -4.15
CA TYR A 113 -2.11 -8.11 -4.11
C TYR A 113 -2.34 -7.29 -5.38
N ALA A 114 -2.62 -6.01 -5.22
CA ALA A 114 -2.54 -5.01 -6.28
C ALA A 114 -1.35 -4.10 -5.99
N CYS A 115 -0.33 -4.14 -6.85
CA CYS A 115 0.79 -3.20 -6.79
C CYS A 115 0.49 -2.04 -7.73
N LEU A 116 0.47 -0.83 -7.18
CA LEU A 116 0.12 0.40 -7.89
C LEU A 116 1.28 1.38 -7.87
N TYR A 117 1.44 2.12 -8.97
CA TYR A 117 2.19 3.37 -9.00
C TYR A 117 1.29 4.45 -9.59
N ARG A 118 1.11 5.53 -8.83
CA ARG A 118 0.42 6.73 -9.30
C ARG A 118 1.45 7.83 -9.51
N SER A 119 1.57 8.31 -10.74
CA SER A 119 2.39 9.49 -11.06
C SER A 119 1.80 10.75 -10.42
N HIS A 120 2.56 11.83 -10.29
CA HIS A 120 2.10 13.16 -9.86
C HIS A 120 1.13 13.85 -10.84
N SER A 121 0.48 13.08 -11.72
CA SER A 121 -0.36 13.57 -12.80
C SER A 121 -1.65 14.21 -12.31
N GLY A 122 -2.38 14.88 -13.21
CA GLY A 122 -3.61 15.57 -12.86
C GLY A 122 -4.73 14.64 -12.37
N ASN A 123 -5.77 15.22 -11.79
CA ASN A 123 -6.90 14.51 -11.18
C ASN A 123 -7.55 13.46 -12.10
N THR A 124 -7.60 13.69 -13.41
CA THR A 124 -8.20 12.74 -14.38
C THR A 124 -7.50 11.39 -14.41
N GLU A 125 -6.17 11.34 -14.25
CA GLU A 125 -5.45 10.06 -14.21
C GLU A 125 -5.68 9.33 -12.89
N THR A 126 -5.76 10.08 -11.79
CA THR A 126 -6.17 9.56 -10.48
C THR A 126 -7.56 8.93 -10.58
N ASP A 127 -8.54 9.63 -11.15
CA ASP A 127 -9.92 9.14 -11.27
C ASP A 127 -9.98 7.83 -12.07
N ARG A 128 -9.27 7.76 -13.21
CA ARG A 128 -9.18 6.55 -14.02
C ARG A 128 -8.55 5.39 -13.27
N LEU A 129 -7.49 5.66 -12.50
CA LEU A 129 -6.83 4.63 -11.70
C LEU A 129 -7.78 4.11 -10.62
N ILE A 130 -8.47 4.99 -9.90
CA ILE A 130 -9.43 4.65 -8.84
C ILE A 130 -10.60 3.84 -9.42
N GLU A 131 -11.24 4.32 -10.48
CA GLU A 131 -12.35 3.62 -11.15
C GLU A 131 -11.92 2.21 -11.58
N HIS A 132 -10.73 2.10 -12.16
CA HIS A 132 -10.21 0.81 -12.60
C HIS A 132 -9.93 -0.16 -11.44
N ILE A 133 -9.30 0.29 -10.35
CA ILE A 133 -9.05 -0.58 -9.19
C ILE A 133 -10.35 -0.93 -8.46
N GLN A 134 -11.36 -0.05 -8.47
CA GLN A 134 -12.70 -0.34 -7.95
C GLN A 134 -13.35 -1.48 -8.75
N MET A 135 -13.43 -1.34 -10.07
CA MET A 135 -13.98 -2.38 -10.94
C MET A 135 -13.27 -3.73 -10.78
N ALA A 136 -11.94 -3.71 -10.68
CA ALA A 136 -11.15 -4.93 -10.48
C ALA A 136 -11.42 -5.56 -9.11
N THR A 137 -11.50 -4.75 -8.05
CA THR A 137 -11.78 -5.20 -6.68
C THR A 137 -13.20 -5.75 -6.56
N ASP A 138 -14.18 -5.06 -7.12
CA ASP A 138 -15.59 -5.51 -7.16
C ASP A 138 -15.72 -6.85 -7.87
N SER A 139 -15.11 -6.99 -9.06
CA SER A 139 -15.14 -8.24 -9.82
C SER A 139 -14.47 -9.40 -9.06
N LEU A 140 -13.40 -9.11 -8.31
CA LEU A 140 -12.75 -10.10 -7.46
C LEU A 140 -13.64 -10.53 -6.29
N LEU A 141 -14.20 -9.57 -5.56
CA LEU A 141 -15.03 -9.82 -4.39
C LEU A 141 -16.37 -10.47 -4.74
N GLU A 142 -16.95 -10.16 -5.91
CA GLU A 142 -18.14 -10.84 -6.43
C GLU A 142 -17.86 -12.35 -6.64
N ARG A 143 -16.68 -12.68 -7.17
CA ARG A 143 -16.29 -14.07 -7.47
C ARG A 143 -15.80 -14.81 -6.23
N ILE A 144 -15.13 -14.12 -5.32
CA ILE A 144 -14.50 -14.68 -4.13
C ILE A 144 -14.74 -13.72 -2.94
N PRO A 145 -15.92 -13.80 -2.30
CA PRO A 145 -16.27 -12.88 -1.20
C PRO A 145 -15.36 -12.97 0.03
N THR A 146 -14.62 -14.06 0.17
CA THR A 146 -13.66 -14.29 1.27
C THR A 146 -12.24 -13.87 0.91
N ALA A 147 -12.02 -13.20 -0.22
CA ALA A 147 -10.71 -12.77 -0.64
C ALA A 147 -10.15 -11.73 0.35
N GLU A 148 -8.88 -11.91 0.74
CA GLU A 148 -8.12 -10.82 1.34
C GLU A 148 -7.60 -9.92 0.23
N ILE A 149 -7.88 -8.62 0.34
CA ILE A 149 -7.42 -7.61 -0.60
C ILE A 149 -6.27 -6.85 0.04
N VAL A 150 -5.16 -6.75 -0.68
CA VAL A 150 -3.99 -5.97 -0.29
C VAL A 150 -3.63 -5.06 -1.45
N ILE A 151 -3.74 -3.75 -1.26
CA ILE A 151 -3.35 -2.76 -2.27
C ILE A 151 -2.14 -1.99 -1.74
N LEU A 152 -1.05 -1.99 -2.50
CA LEU A 152 0.21 -1.42 -2.06
C LEU A 152 0.96 -0.73 -3.19
N GLY A 153 1.93 0.10 -2.82
CA GLY A 153 2.83 0.77 -3.76
C GLY A 153 2.97 2.24 -3.44
N ASP A 154 3.35 3.04 -4.44
CA ASP A 154 3.53 4.49 -4.30
C ASP A 154 2.31 5.21 -4.87
N PHE A 155 1.58 5.85 -3.98
CA PHE A 155 0.31 6.48 -4.28
C PHE A 155 0.46 7.95 -4.64
N ASN A 156 1.62 8.59 -4.37
CA ASN A 156 1.84 10.03 -4.54
C ASN A 156 0.58 10.86 -4.17
N ALA A 157 0.03 10.58 -2.98
CA ALA A 157 -1.23 11.10 -2.50
C ALA A 157 -1.03 11.73 -1.12
N HIS A 158 -1.68 12.86 -0.89
CA HIS A 158 -1.54 13.60 0.36
C HIS A 158 -2.88 13.74 1.06
N HIS A 159 -2.94 13.35 2.32
CA HIS A 159 -4.12 13.54 3.17
C HIS A 159 -3.69 13.89 4.60
N ALA A 160 -4.18 15.01 5.12
CA ALA A 160 -3.78 15.52 6.43
C ALA A 160 -4.18 14.57 7.57
N ASP A 161 -5.47 14.24 7.66
CA ASP A 161 -5.96 13.42 8.79
C ASP A 161 -5.58 11.93 8.66
N TRP A 162 -5.57 11.40 7.44
CA TRP A 162 -5.32 9.97 7.19
C TRP A 162 -3.84 9.61 7.09
N LEU A 163 -3.02 10.45 6.44
CA LEU A 163 -1.61 10.16 6.15
C LEU A 163 -0.63 11.09 6.88
N GLY A 164 -1.12 12.03 7.70
CA GLY A 164 -0.28 13.02 8.38
C GLY A 164 0.40 14.01 7.43
N SER A 165 -0.15 14.21 6.23
CA SER A 165 0.40 15.17 5.26
C SER A 165 0.10 16.62 5.64
N GLU A 166 0.85 17.59 5.08
CA GLU A 166 0.56 19.01 5.31
C GLU A 166 -0.73 19.48 4.62
N THR A 167 -1.10 18.81 3.54
CA THR A 167 -2.26 19.13 2.71
C THR A 167 -3.08 17.88 2.41
N THR A 168 -4.34 18.09 2.07
CA THR A 168 -5.19 17.05 1.50
C THR A 168 -5.44 17.35 0.02
N ASP A 169 -4.88 16.55 -0.87
CA ASP A 169 -5.08 16.69 -2.31
C ASP A 169 -6.22 15.78 -2.83
N HIS A 170 -6.45 15.82 -4.15
CA HIS A 170 -7.51 15.02 -4.78
C HIS A 170 -7.24 13.52 -4.64
N ALA A 171 -6.00 13.09 -4.90
CA ALA A 171 -5.61 11.70 -4.79
C ALA A 171 -5.77 11.16 -3.37
N GLY A 172 -5.36 11.94 -2.36
CA GLY A 172 -5.54 11.59 -0.96
C GLY A 172 -7.00 11.40 -0.59
N ARG A 173 -7.90 12.27 -1.04
CA ARG A 173 -9.35 12.09 -0.84
C ARG A 173 -9.85 10.83 -1.54
N SER A 174 -9.56 10.66 -2.82
CA SER A 174 -10.07 9.53 -3.59
C SER A 174 -9.58 8.18 -3.07
N PHE A 175 -8.31 8.07 -2.68
CA PHE A 175 -7.78 6.83 -2.09
C PHE A 175 -8.28 6.59 -0.67
N HIS A 176 -8.52 7.65 0.11
CA HIS A 176 -9.12 7.51 1.43
C HIS A 176 -10.58 7.03 1.33
N ASP A 177 -11.38 7.64 0.45
CA ASP A 177 -12.76 7.23 0.18
C ASP A 177 -12.82 5.79 -0.34
N PHE A 178 -11.87 5.43 -1.22
CA PHE A 178 -11.70 4.04 -1.67
C PHE A 178 -11.39 3.11 -0.49
N ALA A 179 -10.42 3.44 0.35
CA ALA A 179 -10.07 2.61 1.50
C ALA A 179 -11.27 2.40 2.44
N LEU A 180 -12.04 3.45 2.72
CA LEU A 180 -13.26 3.37 3.52
C LEU A 180 -14.34 2.51 2.86
N ALA A 181 -14.53 2.62 1.55
CA ALA A 181 -15.57 1.88 0.82
C ALA A 181 -15.34 0.36 0.83
N TYR A 182 -14.08 -0.08 0.90
CA TYR A 182 -13.69 -1.50 0.89
C TYR A 182 -13.22 -2.00 2.27
N ASP A 183 -13.45 -1.23 3.34
CA ASP A 183 -13.01 -1.55 4.70
C ASP A 183 -11.50 -1.88 4.78
N LEU A 184 -10.69 -1.14 4.02
CA LEU A 184 -9.25 -1.31 3.97
C LEU A 184 -8.56 -0.38 4.98
N THR A 185 -7.64 -0.96 5.75
CA THR A 185 -6.83 -0.23 6.72
C THR A 185 -5.44 0.05 6.14
N GLN A 186 -5.00 1.30 6.25
CA GLN A 186 -3.64 1.72 5.91
C GLN A 186 -2.66 1.31 7.02
N MET A 187 -1.66 0.50 6.66
CA MET A 187 -0.78 -0.17 7.63
C MET A 187 0.59 0.49 7.81
N VAL A 188 0.99 1.40 6.93
CA VAL A 188 2.34 1.99 6.98
C VAL A 188 2.41 3.02 8.12
N PRO A 189 3.30 2.84 9.12
CA PRO A 189 3.22 3.61 10.37
C PRO A 189 3.99 4.92 10.36
N ALA A 190 4.79 5.19 9.32
CA ALA A 190 5.74 6.30 9.32
C ALA A 190 5.97 6.86 7.91
N ILE A 191 6.62 8.02 7.86
CA ILE A 191 7.12 8.66 6.64
C ILE A 191 7.96 7.68 5.83
N THR A 192 7.75 7.69 4.51
CA THR A 192 8.40 6.76 3.59
C THR A 192 9.19 7.46 2.50
N ARG A 193 8.94 8.74 2.21
CA ARG A 193 9.77 9.54 1.32
C ARG A 193 10.61 10.54 2.11
N ILE A 194 11.91 10.51 1.89
CA ILE A 194 12.90 11.45 2.42
C ILE A 194 13.48 12.21 1.23
N PRO A 195 12.97 13.41 0.92
CA PRO A 195 13.38 14.12 -0.29
C PRO A 195 14.85 14.56 -0.22
N ASP A 196 15.52 14.50 -1.36
CA ASP A 196 16.88 14.98 -1.60
C ASP A 196 16.93 16.40 -2.21
N VAL A 197 15.76 17.01 -2.41
CA VAL A 197 15.58 18.35 -2.98
C VAL A 197 15.26 19.37 -1.89
N ASP A 198 16.00 20.48 -1.88
CA ASP A 198 15.78 21.59 -0.95
C ASP A 198 14.35 22.14 -1.04
N GLY A 199 13.69 22.24 0.12
CA GLY A 199 12.31 22.76 0.25
C GLY A 199 11.22 21.71 0.09
N HIS A 200 11.54 20.50 -0.36
CA HIS A 200 10.61 19.37 -0.25
C HIS A 200 10.60 18.84 1.18
N LYS A 201 9.43 18.40 1.64
CA LYS A 201 9.25 17.86 2.98
C LYS A 201 9.04 16.35 2.95
N PRO A 202 9.47 15.63 4.01
CA PRO A 202 9.22 14.21 4.11
C PRO A 202 7.72 13.91 4.15
N SER A 203 7.30 12.83 3.51
CA SER A 203 5.89 12.46 3.42
C SER A 203 5.70 10.94 3.40
N LEU A 204 4.54 10.48 3.86
CA LEU A 204 4.10 9.10 3.71
C LEU A 204 3.40 8.97 2.35
N LEU A 205 4.05 8.31 1.39
CA LEU A 205 3.52 8.11 0.03
C LEU A 205 3.33 6.64 -0.33
N GLU A 206 4.09 5.76 0.32
CA GLU A 206 3.97 4.32 0.16
C GLU A 206 2.85 3.84 1.07
N LEU A 207 1.80 3.29 0.47
CA LEU A 207 0.66 2.73 1.22
C LEU A 207 0.69 1.20 1.16
N LEU A 208 0.12 0.59 2.19
CA LEU A 208 -0.25 -0.82 2.25
C LEU A 208 -1.64 -0.86 2.89
N LEU A 209 -2.65 -0.92 2.03
CA LEU A 209 -4.05 -1.02 2.39
C LEU A 209 -4.42 -2.50 2.44
N THR A 210 -5.06 -2.96 3.52
CA THR A 210 -5.51 -4.37 3.63
C THR A 210 -6.86 -4.50 4.32
N SER A 211 -7.65 -5.49 3.92
CA SER A 211 -8.88 -5.88 4.60
C SER A 211 -8.66 -6.74 5.85
N HIS A 212 -7.42 -7.17 6.13
CA HIS A 212 -7.07 -8.03 7.26
C HIS A 212 -5.91 -7.46 8.09
N PRO A 213 -6.02 -6.23 8.61
CA PRO A 213 -4.92 -5.52 9.27
C PRO A 213 -4.30 -6.27 10.45
N GLU A 214 -5.09 -7.06 11.16
CA GLU A 214 -4.69 -7.81 12.36
C GLU A 214 -3.63 -8.88 12.10
N THR A 215 -3.45 -9.29 10.84
CA THR A 215 -2.47 -10.31 10.45
C THR A 215 -1.12 -9.74 10.03
N TYR A 216 -1.03 -8.42 9.86
CA TYR A 216 0.15 -7.74 9.32
C TYR A 216 0.98 -7.09 10.42
N GLN A 217 2.29 -7.28 10.33
CA GLN A 217 3.27 -6.44 11.00
C GLN A 217 4.02 -5.64 9.94
N VAL A 218 3.99 -4.31 10.04
CA VAL A 218 4.61 -3.42 9.06
C VAL A 218 5.67 -2.55 9.74
N SER A 219 6.84 -2.45 9.11
CA SER A 219 7.93 -1.56 9.48
C SER A 219 8.43 -0.79 8.26
N VAL A 220 9.03 0.37 8.51
CA VAL A 220 9.72 1.15 7.47
C VAL A 220 11.22 1.00 7.69
N ASP A 221 11.90 0.45 6.69
CA ASP A 221 13.35 0.26 6.65
C ASP A 221 13.99 1.36 5.78
N PRO A 222 15.30 1.64 5.93
CA PRO A 222 15.98 2.68 5.15
C PRO A 222 15.89 2.46 3.62
N PRO A 223 16.02 3.52 2.82
CA PRO A 223 15.98 3.42 1.36
C PRO A 223 16.97 2.43 0.76
N LEU A 224 16.57 1.80 -0.35
CA LEU A 224 17.46 0.92 -1.12
C LEU A 224 18.33 1.72 -2.07
N GLY A 225 19.65 1.70 -1.84
CA GLY A 225 20.61 2.39 -2.69
C GLY A 225 20.43 3.89 -2.60
N SER A 226 20.26 4.56 -3.75
CA SER A 226 20.08 6.01 -3.87
C SER A 226 18.61 6.44 -4.01
N SER A 227 17.66 5.61 -3.60
CA SER A 227 16.24 5.95 -3.60
C SER A 227 15.95 7.01 -2.54
N ASP A 228 15.09 7.99 -2.83
CA ASP A 228 14.50 8.89 -1.83
C ASP A 228 13.31 8.23 -1.10
N HIS A 229 12.88 7.06 -1.55
CA HIS A 229 11.84 6.25 -0.91
C HIS A 229 12.43 5.12 -0.07
N CYS A 230 12.01 5.07 1.19
CA CYS A 230 12.24 4.00 2.17
C CYS A 230 11.54 2.70 1.75
N VAL A 231 11.99 1.58 2.32
CA VAL A 231 11.37 0.28 2.08
C VAL A 231 10.26 0.05 3.09
N VAL A 232 9.05 -0.20 2.61
CA VAL A 232 7.97 -0.72 3.45
C VAL A 232 8.11 -2.25 3.51
N ARG A 233 8.41 -2.76 4.70
CA ARG A 233 8.50 -4.20 4.96
C ARG A 233 7.27 -4.66 5.71
N SER A 234 6.59 -5.67 5.18
CA SER A 234 5.47 -6.33 5.83
C SER A 234 5.75 -7.80 6.09
N ILE A 235 5.31 -8.29 7.25
CA ILE A 235 5.31 -9.71 7.61
C ILE A 235 3.86 -10.13 7.82
N VAL A 236 3.47 -11.19 7.12
CA VAL A 236 2.16 -11.80 7.26
C VAL A 236 2.31 -13.32 7.13
N PRO A 237 1.60 -14.14 7.92
CA PRO A 237 1.61 -15.58 7.75
C PRO A 237 1.07 -15.98 6.36
N LEU A 238 1.73 -16.93 5.71
CA LEU A 238 1.21 -17.61 4.52
C LEU A 238 0.25 -18.75 4.89
N THR A 239 0.42 -19.28 6.10
CA THR A 239 -0.41 -20.34 6.66
C THR A 239 -0.87 -19.88 8.04
N ARG A 240 -2.18 -19.97 8.28
CA ARG A 240 -2.69 -19.74 9.63
C ARG A 240 -2.21 -20.91 10.51
N PRO A 241 -1.68 -20.66 11.72
CA PRO A 241 -1.59 -21.74 12.70
C PRO A 241 -2.99 -22.33 12.83
N LEU A 242 -3.13 -23.66 12.70
CA LEU A 242 -4.39 -24.35 12.99
C LEU A 242 -4.91 -23.75 14.28
N ARG A 243 -6.07 -23.06 14.23
CA ARG A 243 -6.69 -22.60 15.47
C ARG A 243 -6.77 -23.84 16.36
N PRO A 244 -6.29 -23.82 17.61
CA PRO A 244 -6.72 -24.84 18.56
C PRO A 244 -8.22 -24.90 18.42
N SER A 245 -8.77 -26.07 18.09
CA SER A 245 -10.22 -26.24 18.01
C SER A 245 -10.79 -25.59 19.27
N PHE A 246 -11.58 -24.52 19.12
CA PHE A 246 -12.17 -23.87 20.28
C PHE A 246 -13.04 -24.93 20.96
N ALA A 247 -12.51 -25.55 22.01
CA ALA A 247 -13.25 -26.49 22.87
C ALA A 247 -14.15 -25.72 23.84
N GLY A 248 -14.62 -24.54 23.43
CA GLY A 248 -15.39 -23.60 24.24
C GLY A 248 -16.66 -23.20 23.52
N CYS A 249 -17.74 -23.09 24.30
CA CYS A 249 -19.03 -22.59 23.81
C CYS A 249 -18.87 -21.15 23.29
N ARG A 250 -19.10 -20.95 21.99
CA ARG A 250 -19.24 -19.60 21.41
C ARG A 250 -20.50 -18.97 21.98
N ARG A 251 -20.38 -17.81 22.63
CA ARG A 251 -21.53 -16.99 22.97
C ARG A 251 -22.15 -16.48 21.66
N VAL A 252 -23.32 -16.99 21.32
CA VAL A 252 -24.09 -16.54 20.15
C VAL A 252 -25.30 -15.76 20.66
N TRP A 253 -25.46 -14.54 20.16
CA TRP A 253 -26.62 -13.72 20.47
C TRP A 253 -27.86 -14.28 19.75
N HIS A 254 -28.89 -14.60 20.51
CA HIS A 254 -30.12 -15.15 19.96
C HIS A 254 -31.01 -13.99 19.49
N TYR A 255 -30.89 -13.64 18.21
CA TYR A 255 -31.55 -12.48 17.59
C TYR A 255 -33.08 -12.44 17.83
N LYS A 256 -33.72 -13.61 17.84
CA LYS A 256 -35.17 -13.73 18.08
C LYS A 256 -35.60 -13.33 19.49
N SER A 257 -34.69 -13.35 20.46
CA SER A 257 -34.98 -13.00 21.85
C SER A 257 -34.38 -11.64 22.26
N ALA A 258 -33.90 -10.85 21.30
CA ALA A 258 -33.48 -9.49 21.60
C ALA A 258 -34.71 -8.62 21.91
N ASP A 259 -34.56 -7.73 22.90
CA ASP A 259 -35.57 -6.71 23.22
C ASP A 259 -35.49 -5.57 22.22
N TRP A 260 -36.12 -5.80 21.08
CA TRP A 260 -36.16 -4.84 19.98
C TRP A 260 -36.91 -3.56 20.34
N ASP A 261 -37.92 -3.64 21.21
CA ASP A 261 -38.71 -2.50 21.63
C ASP A 261 -37.94 -1.62 22.60
N GLY A 262 -37.20 -2.20 23.54
CA GLY A 262 -36.28 -1.48 24.42
C GLY A 262 -35.19 -0.77 23.63
N MET A 263 -34.58 -1.45 22.64
CA MET A 263 -33.58 -0.84 21.76
C MET A 263 -34.15 0.36 20.99
N ARG A 264 -35.32 0.19 20.36
CA ARG A 264 -36.00 1.27 19.63
C ARG A 264 -36.36 2.44 20.55
N SER A 265 -36.87 2.15 21.74
CA SER A 265 -37.24 3.16 22.73
C SER A 265 -36.02 3.95 23.22
N PHE A 266 -34.91 3.26 23.46
CA PHE A 266 -33.64 3.88 23.82
C PHE A 266 -33.17 4.85 22.75
N PHE A 267 -33.08 4.41 21.48
CA PHE A 267 -32.66 5.28 20.38
C PHE A 267 -33.65 6.42 20.15
N ALA A 268 -34.95 6.21 20.27
CA ALA A 268 -35.94 7.29 20.15
C ALA A 268 -35.83 8.33 21.27
N SER A 269 -35.45 7.91 22.48
CA SER A 269 -35.27 8.79 23.65
C SER A 269 -33.96 9.59 23.64
N TYR A 270 -33.01 9.19 22.79
CA TYR A 270 -31.70 9.81 22.76
C TYR A 270 -31.79 11.20 22.09
N PRO A 271 -31.21 12.26 22.68
CA PRO A 271 -31.28 13.60 22.12
C PRO A 271 -30.31 13.71 20.95
N TRP A 272 -30.75 13.38 19.74
CA TRP A 272 -29.93 13.41 18.53
C TRP A 272 -29.59 14.83 18.05
N GLY A 273 -30.42 15.83 18.39
CA GLY A 273 -30.29 17.21 17.91
C GLY A 273 -28.88 17.82 18.07
N PRO A 274 -28.24 17.73 19.26
CA PRO A 274 -26.89 18.22 19.49
C PRO A 274 -25.78 17.50 18.70
N ILE A 275 -26.02 16.27 18.23
CA ILE A 275 -25.04 15.45 17.51
C ILE A 275 -25.22 15.57 15.99
N CYS A 276 -26.46 15.59 15.53
CA CYS A 276 -26.78 15.51 14.11
C CYS A 276 -26.95 16.88 13.44
N VAL A 277 -27.01 17.99 14.21
CA VAL A 277 -27.26 19.31 13.63
C VAL A 277 -26.44 20.40 14.31
N SER A 278 -25.23 20.67 13.80
CA SER A 278 -24.58 21.96 13.97
C SER A 278 -25.21 22.96 12.99
N TYR A 279 -26.35 23.55 13.35
CA TYR A 279 -26.88 24.70 12.61
C TYR A 279 -25.96 25.91 12.87
N SER A 280 -25.03 26.19 11.97
CA SER A 280 -24.45 27.51 11.82
C SER A 280 -25.55 28.46 11.34
N GLY A 281 -26.03 29.29 12.27
CA GLY A 281 -27.16 30.18 12.07
C GLY A 281 -26.94 31.18 10.94
N CYS A 282 -27.85 31.19 9.96
CA CYS A 282 -28.07 32.33 9.09
C CYS A 282 -29.13 33.22 9.78
N ARG A 283 -28.69 34.32 10.41
CA ARG A 283 -29.60 35.37 10.89
C ARG A 283 -30.09 36.17 9.68
N ARG A 284 -31.41 36.34 9.57
CA ARG A 284 -32.00 37.44 8.80
C ARG A 284 -31.89 38.75 9.57
#